data_AF-A0A7V9VTX1-F1
#
_entry.id   AF-A0A7V9VTX1-F1
#
_cell.length_a   1.000
_cell.length_b   1.000
_cell.length_c   1.000
_cell.angle_alpha   90.00
_cell.angle_beta   90.00
_cell.angle_gamma   90.00
#
_symmetry.space_group_name_H-M   'P 1'
#
loop_
_entity.id
_entity.type
_entity.pdbx_description
1 polymer ?
#
loop_
_entity_poly.entity_id
_entity_poly.type
_entity_poly.pdbx_seq_one_letter_code
_entity_poly.pdbx_strand_id
1 'polypeptide(L)' 'MRKTWEAIVIGCGGIGSAAAYWLSRRAGADVLAIEQFQLGHDYGSSQDHSRIIRRSYHNPDYIALTD' A
#
# COMPACT_ATOMS: atom_id res chain seq x y z
N MET A 1 16.83 -2.78 -20.81
CA MET A 1 15.99 -2.41 -19.65
C MET A 1 14.52 -2.63 -20.00
N ARG A 2 13.74 -3.24 -19.10
CA ARG A 2 12.28 -3.39 -19.24
C ARG A 2 11.61 -2.01 -19.12
N LYS A 3 10.60 -1.73 -19.94
CA LYS A 3 9.88 -0.44 -19.99
C LYS A 3 8.37 -0.57 -19.77
N THR A 4 7.87 -1.78 -19.61
CA THR A 4 6.46 -2.12 -19.43
C THR A 4 6.32 -3.08 -18.26
N TRP A 5 5.22 -2.94 -17.54
CA TRP A 5 4.83 -3.75 -16.39
C TRP A 5 3.31 -3.92 -16.45
N GLU A 6 2.79 -5.05 -16.01
CA GLU A 6 1.36 -5.26 -15.84
C GLU A 6 0.75 -4.25 -14.86
N ALA A 7 1.49 -3.90 -13.80
CA ALA A 7 1.10 -2.86 -12.86
C ALA A 7 2.30 -2.03 -12.37
N ILE A 8 2.07 -0.73 -12.20
CA ILE A 8 3.02 0.19 -11.57
C ILE A 8 2.32 0.85 -10.38
N VAL A 9 2.92 0.73 -9.20
CA VAL A 9 2.50 1.41 -7.98
C VAL A 9 3.42 2.61 -7.74
N ILE A 10 2.84 3.80 -7.64
CA ILE A 10 3.56 5.04 -7.35
C ILE A 10 3.32 5.40 -5.88
N GLY A 11 4.41 5.42 -5.10
CA GLY A 11 4.42 5.56 -3.65
C GLY A 11 4.36 4.19 -2.95
N CYS A 12 5.29 3.95 -2.02
CA CYS A 12 5.41 2.72 -1.24
C CYS A 12 5.07 2.94 0.25
N GLY A 13 4.18 3.88 0.56
CA GLY A 13 3.60 4.02 1.89
C GLY A 13 2.67 2.84 2.25
N GLY A 14 1.92 2.95 3.36
CA GLY A 14 1.08 1.85 3.86
C GLY A 14 0.13 1.23 2.81
N ILE A 15 -0.57 2.06 2.03
CA ILE A 15 -1.48 1.59 0.97
C ILE A 15 -0.72 1.06 -0.25
N GLY A 16 0.30 1.78 -0.72
CA GLY A 16 1.06 1.40 -1.91
C GLY A 16 1.82 0.07 -1.73
N SER A 17 2.46 -0.11 -0.58
CA SER A 17 3.14 -1.37 -0.24
C SER A 17 2.15 -2.54 -0.13
N ALA A 18 0.96 -2.32 0.44
CA ALA A 18 -0.10 -3.34 0.47
C ALA A 18 -0.60 -3.69 -0.94
N ALA A 19 -0.79 -2.69 -1.81
CA ALA A 19 -1.16 -2.89 -3.20
C ALA A 19 -0.10 -3.69 -3.97
N ALA A 20 1.18 -3.31 -3.85
CA ALA A 20 2.29 -4.01 -4.50
C ALA A 20 2.40 -5.46 -4.03
N TYR A 21 2.23 -5.73 -2.73
CA TYR A 21 2.18 -7.08 -2.18
C TYR A 21 1.08 -7.92 -2.84
N TRP A 22 -0.16 -7.44 -2.86
CA TRP A 22 -1.27 -8.21 -3.43
C TRP A 22 -1.21 -8.34 -4.95
N LEU A 23 -0.73 -7.31 -5.66
CA LEU A 23 -0.50 -7.37 -7.10
C LEU A 23 0.59 -8.38 -7.45
N SER A 24 1.71 -8.39 -6.73
CA SER A 24 2.81 -9.33 -6.99
C SER A 24 2.40 -10.80 -6.78
N ARG A 25 1.43 -11.06 -5.91
CA ARG A 25 0.86 -12.42 -5.75
C ARG A 25 0.06 -12.89 -6.98
N ARG A 26 -0.36 -11.99 -7.85
CA ARG A 26 -1.11 -12.28 -9.09
C ARG A 26 -0.20 -12.22 -10.32
N ALA A 27 0.53 -11.12 -10.49
CA ALA A 27 1.36 -10.80 -11.65
C ALA A 27 2.85 -11.15 -11.48
N GLY A 28 3.25 -11.64 -10.29
CA GLY A 28 4.63 -12.00 -9.99
C GLY A 28 5.60 -10.83 -10.14
N ALA A 29 6.68 -11.07 -10.88
CA ALA A 29 7.73 -10.10 -11.11
C ALA A 29 7.35 -8.99 -12.11
N ASP A 30 6.12 -8.94 -12.63
CA ASP A 30 5.68 -7.89 -13.56
C ASP A 30 4.98 -6.71 -12.87
N VAL A 31 5.18 -6.58 -11.55
CA VAL A 31 4.79 -5.41 -10.77
C VAL A 31 6.02 -4.57 -10.47
N LEU A 32 5.93 -3.26 -10.72
CA LEU A 32 6.90 -2.28 -10.25
C LEU A 32 6.30 -1.42 -9.14
N ALA A 33 7.03 -1.24 -8.05
CA ALA A 33 6.70 -0.25 -7.04
C ALA A 33 7.83 0.80 -6.99
N ILE A 34 7.46 2.08 -7.01
CA ILE A 34 8.41 3.21 -7.00
C ILE A 34 8.12 4.06 -5.75
N GLU A 35 9.16 4.37 -4.98
CA GLU A 35 9.13 5.35 -3.89
C GLU A 35 10.08 6.50 -4.23
N GLN A 36 9.65 7.73 -3.97
CA GLN A 36 10.47 8.92 -4.16
C GLN A 36 11.61 8.98 -3.15
N PHE A 37 11.37 8.47 -1.94
CA PHE A 37 12.32 8.48 -0.82
C PHE A 37 12.87 7.08 -0.51
N GLN A 38 13.65 6.97 0.56
CA GLN A 38 14.02 5.65 1.10
C GLN A 38 12.81 4.99 1.74
N LEU A 39 12.66 3.67 1.60
CA LEU A 39 11.60 2.93 2.29
C LEU A 39 11.71 3.13 3.81
N GLY A 40 10.57 3.43 4.45
CA GLY A 40 10.51 3.72 5.89
C GLY A 40 10.90 5.14 6.29
N HIS A 41 10.98 6.08 5.34
CA HIS A 41 11.23 7.50 5.62
C HIS A 41 10.11 8.19 6.43
N ASP A 42 10.46 9.31 7.07
CA ASP A 42 9.54 10.11 7.89
C ASP A 42 8.79 11.22 7.12
N TYR A 43 9.07 11.39 5.83
CA TYR A 43 8.41 12.39 4.96
C TYR A 43 6.96 12.03 4.54
N GLY A 44 6.30 11.11 5.25
CA GLY A 44 4.97 10.60 4.92
C GLY A 44 3.98 10.63 6.10
N SER A 45 2.99 9.73 6.06
CA SER A 45 1.98 9.56 7.12
C SER A 45 1.98 8.16 7.75
N SER A 46 2.95 7.31 7.42
CA SER A 46 3.05 5.91 7.87
C SER A 46 4.13 5.66 8.94
N GLN A 47 4.89 6.68 9.33
CA GLN A 47 6.10 6.60 10.14
C GLN A 47 5.89 6.37 11.64
N ASP A 48 4.78 6.85 12.19
CA ASP A 48 4.55 6.71 13.64
C ASP A 48 4.41 5.22 14.07
N HIS A 49 4.79 4.89 15.30
CA HIS A 49 5.02 3.54 15.78
C HIS A 49 3.74 2.70 15.92
N SER A 50 2.58 3.35 16.01
CA SER A 50 1.29 2.68 16.19
C SER A 50 0.17 3.39 15.43
N ARG A 51 -0.89 2.66 15.08
CA ARG A 51 -2.13 3.23 14.54
C ARG A 51 -3.32 2.55 15.20
N ILE A 52 -4.35 3.32 15.51
CA ILE A 52 -5.61 2.78 16.02
C ILE A 52 -6.36 2.11 14.87
N ILE A 53 -6.79 0.87 15.08
CA ILE A 53 -7.77 0.19 14.23
C ILE A 53 -9.09 0.14 15.02
N ARG A 54 -10.16 0.63 14.42
CA ARG A 54 -11.52 0.56 14.97
C ARG A 54 -12.38 -0.30 14.04
N ARG A 55 -13.26 -1.10 14.62
CA ARG A 55 -14.27 -1.88 13.86
C ARG A 55 -15.68 -1.31 13.97
N SER A 56 -15.92 -0.46 14.97
CA SER A 56 -17.20 0.21 15.15
C SER A 56 -17.15 1.62 14.55
N TYR A 57 -17.91 1.84 13.49
CA TYR A 57 -18.08 3.13 12.82
C TYR A 57 -19.57 3.43 12.62
N HIS A 58 -19.91 4.71 12.43
CA HIS A 58 -21.29 5.11 12.09
C HIS A 58 -21.64 4.81 10.63
N ASN A 59 -20.63 4.70 9.76
CA ASN A 59 -20.81 4.41 8.35
C ASN A 59 -20.60 2.89 8.11
N PRO A 60 -21.60 2.19 7.55
CA PRO A 60 -21.52 0.75 7.29
C PRO A 60 -20.40 0.36 6.32
N ASP A 61 -20.01 1.22 5.38
CA ASP A 61 -18.94 0.92 4.41
C ASP A 61 -17.59 0.71 5.11
N TYR A 62 -17.32 1.46 6.18
CA TYR A 62 -16.10 1.29 6.96
C TYR A 62 -16.13 0.05 7.87
N ILE A 63 -17.31 -0.36 8.32
CA ILE A 63 -17.49 -1.61 9.07
C ILE A 63 -17.16 -2.79 8.15
N ALA A 64 -17.74 -2.81 6.94
CA ALA A 64 -17.56 -3.87 5.96
C ALA A 64 -16.10 -4.10 5.53
N LEU A 65 -15.22 -3.09 5.64
CA LEU A 65 -13.79 -3.23 5.39
C LEU A 65 -13.02 -3.96 6.51
N THR A 66 -13.65 -4.17 7.67
CA THR A 66 -13.01 -4.70 8.88
C THR A 66 -13.73 -5.89 9.51
N ASP A 67 -14.73 -6.45 8.82
CA ASP A 67 -15.47 -7.63 9.24
C ASP A 67 -14.84 -8.95 8.78
#